data_AF-A0A2V9F708-F1
#
_entry.id   AF-A0A2V9F708-F1
#
_cell.length_a   1.000
_cell.length_b   1.000
_cell.length_c   1.000
_cell.angle_alpha   90.00
_cell.angle_beta   90.00
_cell.angle_gamma   90.00
#
_symmetry.space_group_name_H-M   'P 1'
#
loop_
_entity.id
_entity.type
_entity.pdbx_description
1 polymer ?
#
loop_
_entity_poly.entity_id
_entity_poly.type
_entity_poly.pdbx_seq_one_letter_code
_entity_poly.pdbx_strand_id
1 'polypeptide(L)'
;MSDWKKLAMTWATSTLVGFYTVFVLMQFWNWFAVPLLHVPEASYWLIFGLNMLFGLMTGVGEQENPAHERRWNALFIILNACVPEHKMEDVKEEVRSETESIWSDIGIMIFSRVLSRSLTLGLGFVVHLLV
;
A
#
# COMPACT_ATOMS: atom_id res chain seq x y z
N MET A 1 11.61 -18.77 -1.30
CA MET A 1 11.11 -18.20 -0.02
C MET A 1 9.64 -18.59 0.07
N SER A 2 9.14 -19.13 1.20
CA SER A 2 7.74 -19.56 1.27
C SER A 2 6.78 -18.38 1.08
N ASP A 3 5.62 -18.61 0.46
CA ASP A 3 4.66 -17.54 0.14
C ASP A 3 4.17 -16.82 1.41
N TRP A 4 4.07 -17.54 2.53
CA TRP A 4 3.80 -16.95 3.84
C TRP A 4 4.86 -15.93 4.29
N LYS A 5 6.15 -16.21 4.03
CA LYS A 5 7.23 -15.26 4.35
C LYS A 5 7.15 -14.01 3.48
N LYS A 6 6.81 -14.16 2.20
CA LYS A 6 6.62 -13.01 1.29
C LYS A 6 5.44 -12.15 1.75
N LEU A 7 4.31 -12.76 2.08
CA LEU A 7 3.12 -12.08 2.61
C LEU A 7 3.43 -11.32 3.91
N ALA A 8 4.04 -12.00 4.89
CA ALA A 8 4.42 -11.38 6.16
C ALA A 8 5.40 -10.20 5.94
N MET A 9 6.37 -10.36 5.03
CA MET A 9 7.32 -9.31 4.68
C MET A 9 6.60 -8.11 4.03
N THR A 10 5.72 -8.34 3.05
CA THR A 10 4.96 -7.24 2.42
C THR A 10 4.03 -6.54 3.39
N TRP A 11 3.41 -7.28 4.31
CA TRP A 11 2.57 -6.69 5.35
C TRP A 11 3.40 -5.81 6.30
N ALA A 12 4.55 -6.32 6.74
CA ALA A 12 5.47 -5.56 7.59
C ALA A 12 6.00 -4.30 6.88
N THR A 13 6.43 -4.43 5.62
CA THR A 13 6.92 -3.28 4.83
C THR A 13 5.81 -2.27 4.58
N SER A 14 4.61 -2.71 4.20
CA SER A 14 3.45 -1.82 4.00
C SER A 14 3.09 -1.06 5.27
N THR A 15 3.12 -1.74 6.42
CA THR A 15 2.87 -1.14 7.74
C THR A 15 3.93 -0.08 8.09
N LEU A 16 5.22 -0.40 7.88
CA LEU A 16 6.31 0.56 8.07
C LEU A 16 6.16 1.81 7.19
N VAL A 17 5.76 1.61 5.94
CA VAL A 17 5.51 2.70 4.99
C VAL A 17 4.30 3.53 5.43
N GLY A 18 3.28 2.91 6.03
CA GLY A 18 2.18 3.58 6.71
C GLY A 18 2.67 4.49 7.83
N PHE A 19 3.51 3.98 8.74
CA PHE A 19 4.11 4.78 9.82
C PHE A 19 4.97 5.93 9.29
N TYR A 20 5.74 5.70 8.23
CA TYR A 20 6.52 6.77 7.58
C TYR A 20 5.61 7.88 7.02
N THR A 21 4.45 7.53 6.48
CA THR A 21 3.46 8.51 6.01
C THR A 21 3.02 9.45 7.12
N VAL A 22 2.71 8.88 8.28
CA VAL A 22 2.23 9.63 9.44
C VAL A 22 3.32 10.55 9.95
N PHE A 23 4.58 10.12 9.90
CA PHE A 23 5.72 10.99 10.20
C PHE A 23 5.79 12.19 9.25
N VAL A 24 5.67 11.95 7.94
CA VAL A 24 5.66 13.03 6.94
C VAL A 24 4.50 13.99 7.20
N LEU A 25 3.29 13.48 7.43
CA LEU A 25 2.10 14.29 7.73
C LEU A 25 2.28 15.14 9.00
N MET A 26 2.90 14.58 10.04
CA MET A 26 3.20 15.32 11.27
C MET A 26 4.13 16.51 10.99
N GLN A 27 5.18 16.32 10.20
CA GLN A 27 6.09 17.41 9.83
C GLN A 27 5.36 18.50 9.07
N PHE A 28 4.55 18.13 8.07
CA PHE A 28 3.73 19.08 7.33
C PHE A 28 2.73 19.83 8.22
N TRP A 29 2.11 19.13 9.16
CA TRP A 29 1.19 19.75 10.13
C TRP A 29 1.91 20.81 10.97
N ASN A 30 3.07 20.48 11.52
CA ASN A 30 3.81 21.40 12.38
C ASN A 30 4.43 22.56 11.59
N TRP A 31 4.90 22.34 10.36
CA TRP A 31 5.49 23.40 9.54
C TRP A 31 4.45 24.37 8.96
N PHE A 32 3.25 23.89 8.61
CA PHE A 32 2.28 24.70 7.88
C PHE A 32 0.97 24.91 8.63
N ALA A 33 0.38 23.88 9.23
CA ALA A 33 -0.94 24.00 9.87
C ALA A 33 -0.85 24.78 11.19
N VAL A 34 0.17 24.52 12.01
CA VAL A 34 0.41 25.22 13.29
C VAL A 34 0.54 26.74 13.10
N PRO A 35 1.47 27.27 12.28
CA PRO A 35 1.61 28.72 12.10
C PRO A 35 0.42 29.35 11.36
N LEU A 36 -0.21 28.62 10.42
CA LEU A 36 -1.34 29.17 9.65
C LEU A 36 -2.63 29.25 10.47
N LEU A 37 -2.95 28.21 11.25
CA LEU A 37 -4.21 28.07 11.97
C LEU A 37 -4.10 28.41 13.46
N HIS A 38 -2.89 28.71 13.94
CA HIS A 38 -2.58 28.92 15.37
C HIS A 38 -3.04 27.74 16.25
N VAL A 39 -3.00 26.53 15.70
CA VAL A 39 -3.34 25.29 16.42
C VAL A 39 -2.10 24.73 17.13
N PRO A 40 -2.26 23.99 18.24
CA PRO A 40 -1.12 23.38 18.90
C PRO A 40 -0.40 22.37 18.00
N GLU A 41 0.90 22.20 18.26
CA GLU A 41 1.70 21.16 17.60
C GLU A 41 1.07 19.79 17.83
N ALA A 42 0.96 19.01 16.75
CA ALA A 42 0.36 17.71 16.82
C ALA A 42 1.42 16.66 17.17
N SER A 43 1.10 15.83 18.17
CA SER A 43 1.91 14.66 18.48
C SER A 43 1.75 13.59 17.39
N TYR A 44 2.78 12.77 17.21
CA TYR A 44 2.79 11.68 16.22
C TYR A 44 1.55 10.79 16.34
N TRP A 45 1.16 10.41 17.56
CA TRP A 45 0.01 9.55 17.83
C TRP A 45 -1.33 10.20 17.49
N LEU A 46 -1.42 11.53 17.63
CA LEU A 46 -2.63 12.27 17.27
C LEU A 46 -2.80 12.30 15.75
N ILE A 47 -1.72 12.57 15.00
CA ILE A 47 -1.73 12.49 13.54
C ILE A 47 -1.96 11.05 13.05
N PHE A 48 -1.43 10.05 13.76
CA PHE A 48 -1.70 8.64 13.47
C PHE A 48 -3.20 8.32 13.59
N GLY A 49 -3.81 8.69 14.71
CA GLY A 49 -5.25 8.48 14.93
C GLY A 49 -6.11 9.22 13.91
N LEU A 50 -5.73 10.46 13.57
CA LEU A 50 -6.39 11.26 12.55
C LEU A 50 -6.26 10.61 11.17
N ASN A 51 -5.08 10.12 10.80
CA ASN A 51 -4.87 9.39 9.55
C ASN A 51 -5.70 8.09 9.49
N MET A 52 -5.84 7.36 10.59
CA MET A 52 -6.74 6.20 10.65
C MET A 52 -8.21 6.59 10.49
N LEU A 53 -8.65 7.65 11.18
CA LEU A 53 -10.01 8.18 11.06
C LEU A 53 -10.32 8.56 9.60
N PHE A 54 -9.44 9.30 8.95
CA PHE A 54 -9.60 9.65 7.54
C PHE A 54 -9.57 8.41 6.64
N GLY A 55 -8.69 7.44 6.90
CA GLY A 55 -8.66 6.18 6.17
C GLY A 55 -9.98 5.39 6.25
N LEU A 56 -10.61 5.38 7.41
CA LEU A 56 -11.93 4.79 7.62
C LEU A 56 -13.04 5.57 6.90
N MET A 57 -13.04 6.89 7.01
CA MET A 57 -14.06 7.75 6.37
C MET A 57 -13.98 7.75 4.84
N THR A 58 -12.77 7.61 4.29
CA THR A 58 -12.54 7.65 2.84
C THR A 58 -12.60 6.29 2.18
N GLY A 59 -12.80 5.20 2.94
CA GLY A 59 -12.90 3.86 2.39
C GLY A 59 -11.62 3.36 1.72
N VAL A 60 -10.47 3.99 1.98
CA VAL A 60 -9.17 3.66 1.35
C VAL A 60 -8.68 2.23 1.72
N GLY A 61 -9.40 1.53 2.59
CA GLY A 61 -9.18 0.11 2.92
C GLY A 61 -10.14 -0.89 2.28
N GLU A 62 -11.17 -0.49 1.54
CA GLU A 62 -12.10 -1.43 0.89
C GLU A 62 -11.60 -1.85 -0.49
N GLN A 63 -10.71 -2.83 -0.52
CA GLN A 63 -10.40 -3.57 -1.75
C GLN A 63 -10.51 -5.09 -1.60
N GLU A 64 -11.27 -5.57 -0.63
CA GLU A 64 -11.74 -6.96 -0.59
C GLU A 64 -13.24 -6.99 -0.90
N ASN A 65 -13.57 -6.80 -2.18
CA ASN A 65 -14.91 -7.09 -2.64
C ASN A 65 -15.08 -8.63 -2.66
N PRO A 66 -15.92 -9.24 -1.81
CA PRO A 66 -16.12 -10.69 -1.79
C PRO A 66 -16.64 -11.24 -3.14
N ALA A 67 -17.16 -10.38 -4.03
CA ALA A 67 -17.51 -10.74 -5.39
C ALA A 67 -16.29 -11.04 -6.28
N HIS A 68 -15.13 -10.45 -5.98
CA HIS A 68 -13.90 -10.68 -6.73
C HIS A 68 -13.37 -12.10 -6.47
N GLU A 69 -13.34 -12.51 -5.21
CA GLU A 69 -12.90 -13.86 -4.81
C GLU A 69 -13.82 -14.96 -5.37
N ARG A 70 -15.14 -14.72 -5.37
CA ARG A 70 -16.11 -15.62 -6.02
C ARG A 70 -15.91 -15.71 -7.54
N ARG A 71 -15.58 -14.60 -8.21
CA ARG A 71 -15.30 -14.59 -9.65
C ARG A 71 -14.03 -15.38 -9.99
N TRP A 72 -12.98 -15.25 -9.18
CA TRP A 72 -11.75 -16.01 -9.36
C TRP A 72 -11.98 -17.52 -9.19
N ASN A 73 -12.73 -17.93 -8.17
CA ASN A 73 -13.07 -19.35 -8.01
C ASN A 73 -13.88 -19.90 -9.19
N ALA A 74 -14.85 -19.15 -9.71
CA ALA A 74 -15.60 -19.58 -10.89
C ALA A 74 -14.71 -19.73 -12.14
N LEU A 75 -13.79 -18.80 -12.35
CA LEU A 75 -12.81 -18.85 -13.44
C LEU A 75 -11.91 -20.08 -13.34
N PHE A 76 -11.41 -20.42 -12.14
CA PHE A 76 -10.59 -21.60 -11.94
C PHE A 76 -11.35 -22.92 -12.16
N ILE A 77 -12.64 -22.97 -11.80
CA ILE A 77 -13.47 -24.14 -12.06
C ILE A 77 -13.64 -24.35 -13.58
N ILE A 78 -13.94 -23.28 -14.32
CA ILE A 78 -14.08 -23.35 -15.78
C ILE A 78 -12.75 -23.73 -16.44
N LEU A 79 -11.64 -23.16 -15.99
CA LEU A 79 -10.31 -23.46 -16.52
C LEU A 79 -9.95 -24.94 -16.34
N ASN A 80 -10.20 -25.51 -15.15
CA ASN A 80 -9.97 -26.94 -14.91
C ASN A 80 -10.87 -27.85 -15.75
N ALA A 81 -12.09 -27.42 -16.08
CA ALA A 81 -13.01 -28.20 -16.91
C ALA A 81 -12.64 -28.15 -18.41
N CYS A 82 -12.03 -27.06 -18.88
CA CYS A 82 -11.72 -26.84 -20.29
C CYS A 82 -10.29 -27.21 -20.69
N VAL A 83 -9.35 -27.33 -19.73
CA VAL A 83 -7.94 -27.62 -20.02
C VAL A 83 -7.66 -29.12 -19.84
N PRO A 84 -7.20 -29.82 -20.89
CA PRO A 84 -6.79 -31.22 -20.78
C PRO A 84 -5.53 -31.38 -19.92
N GLU A 85 -5.44 -32.48 -19.18
CA GLU A 85 -4.45 -32.71 -18.11
C GLU A 85 -2.98 -32.48 -18.53
N HIS A 86 -2.64 -32.79 -19.79
CA HIS A 86 -1.29 -32.62 -20.33
C HIS A 86 -0.85 -31.16 -20.49
N LYS A 87 -1.77 -30.20 -20.51
CA LYS A 87 -1.45 -28.75 -20.57
C LYS A 87 -1.58 -28.05 -19.22
N MET A 88 -2.04 -28.77 -18.20
CA MET A 88 -2.23 -28.21 -16.86
C MET A 88 -0.89 -27.78 -16.24
N GLU A 89 0.21 -28.47 -16.57
CA GLU A 89 1.55 -28.12 -16.09
C GLU A 89 2.06 -26.82 -16.72
N ASP A 90 1.92 -26.67 -18.04
CA ASP A 90 2.26 -25.43 -18.76
C ASP A 90 1.48 -24.23 -18.19
N VAL A 91 0.17 -24.38 -17.98
CA VAL A 91 -0.68 -23.33 -17.40
C VAL A 91 -0.26 -22.99 -15.97
N LYS A 92 0.12 -23.99 -15.15
CA LYS A 92 0.64 -23.74 -13.80
C LYS A 92 1.96 -22.99 -13.81
N GLU A 93 2.83 -23.28 -14.76
CA GLU A 93 4.11 -22.59 -14.92
C GLU A 93 3.91 -21.14 -15.36
N GLU A 94 2.99 -20.90 -16.30
CA GLU A 94 2.62 -19.57 -16.78
C GLU A 94 1.98 -18.73 -15.66
N VAL A 95 1.04 -19.30 -14.90
CA VAL A 95 0.44 -18.66 -13.71
C VAL A 95 1.50 -18.33 -12.64
N ARG A 96 2.51 -19.18 -12.48
CA ARG A 96 3.61 -18.93 -11.55
C ARG A 96 4.49 -17.77 -12.03
N SER A 97 4.74 -17.66 -13.33
CA SER A 97 5.50 -16.54 -13.91
C SER A 97 4.78 -15.20 -13.73
N GLU A 98 3.46 -15.17 -13.95
CA GLU A 98 2.60 -14.01 -13.68
C GLU A 98 2.61 -13.63 -12.19
N THR A 99 2.58 -14.63 -11.31
CA THR A 99 2.67 -14.41 -9.86
C THR A 99 3.97 -13.71 -9.49
N GLU A 100 5.11 -14.08 -10.09
CA GLU A 100 6.39 -13.41 -9.85
C GLU A 100 6.41 -11.98 -10.38
N SER A 101 5.78 -11.70 -11.53
CA SER A 101 5.60 -10.35 -12.05
C SER A 101 4.83 -9.46 -11.06
N ILE A 102 3.72 -9.97 -10.51
CA ILE A 102 2.90 -9.27 -9.52
C ILE A 102 3.71 -8.91 -8.26
N TRP A 103 4.57 -9.81 -7.78
CA TRP A 103 5.43 -9.50 -6.64
C TRP A 103 6.41 -8.37 -6.94
N SER A 104 6.91 -8.28 -8.17
CA SER A 104 7.78 -7.18 -8.60
C SER A 104 7.01 -5.85 -8.62
N ASP A 105 5.77 -5.86 -9.13
CA ASP A 105 4.91 -4.67 -9.19
C ASP A 105 4.54 -4.17 -7.79
N ILE A 106 4.26 -5.08 -6.85
CA ILE A 106 4.03 -4.73 -5.44
C ILE A 106 5.26 -4.05 -4.86
N GLY A 107 6.46 -4.57 -5.14
CA GLY A 107 7.72 -3.96 -4.72
C GLY A 107 7.91 -2.54 -5.26
N ILE A 108 7.68 -2.34 -6.56
CA ILE A 108 7.77 -1.04 -7.23
C ILE A 108 6.73 -0.06 -6.68
N MET A 109 5.51 -0.52 -6.43
CA MET A 109 4.45 0.30 -5.83
C MET A 109 4.85 0.78 -4.41
N ILE A 110 5.39 -0.12 -3.58
CA ILE A 110 5.83 0.25 -2.23
C ILE A 110 6.99 1.26 -2.31
N PHE A 111 7.98 1.00 -3.15
CA PHE A 111 9.13 1.88 -3.35
C PHE A 111 8.72 3.28 -3.83
N SER A 112 7.85 3.35 -4.85
CA SER A 112 7.36 4.61 -5.41
C SER A 112 6.56 5.43 -4.39
N ARG A 113 5.78 4.79 -3.52
CA ARG A 113 5.09 5.47 -2.41
C ARG A 113 6.07 6.10 -1.42
N VAL A 114 7.13 5.40 -1.05
CA VAL A 114 8.16 5.95 -0.15
C VAL A 114 8.87 7.12 -0.83
N LEU A 115 9.34 6.93 -2.06
CA LEU A 115 10.07 7.96 -2.81
C LEU A 115 9.23 9.23 -2.97
N SER A 116 7.96 9.09 -3.39
CA SER A 116 7.04 10.22 -3.55
C SER A 116 6.83 10.96 -2.24
N ARG A 117 6.60 10.25 -1.12
CA ARG A 117 6.45 10.87 0.20
C ARG A 117 7.72 11.57 0.68
N SER A 118 8.89 10.99 0.43
CA SER A 118 10.18 11.61 0.74
C SER A 118 10.42 12.88 -0.07
N LEU A 119 10.07 12.87 -1.37
CA LEU A 119 10.14 14.05 -2.23
C LEU A 119 9.19 15.14 -1.74
N THR A 120 7.95 14.78 -1.39
CA THR A 120 6.99 15.71 -0.80
C THR A 120 7.53 16.31 0.49
N LEU A 121 8.07 15.50 1.40
CA LEU A 121 8.72 15.99 2.63
C LEU A 121 9.86 16.98 2.34
N GLY A 122 10.74 16.65 1.39
CA GLY A 122 11.84 17.52 0.99
C GLY A 122 11.37 18.85 0.43
N LEU A 123 10.35 18.85 -0.45
CA LEU A 123 9.75 20.07 -0.98
C LEU A 123 9.09 20.89 0.13
N GLY A 124 8.33 20.26 1.02
CA GLY A 124 7.72 20.92 2.17
C GLY A 124 8.77 21.56 3.08
N PHE A 125 9.88 20.89 3.31
CA PHE A 125 10.99 21.43 4.11
C PHE A 125 11.61 22.67 3.46
N VAL A 126 11.87 22.63 2.14
CA VAL A 126 12.42 23.79 1.41
C VAL A 126 11.46 24.98 1.49
N VAL A 127 10.16 24.76 1.31
CA VAL A 127 9.17 25.84 1.44
C VAL A 127 9.14 26.38 2.88
N HIS A 128 9.18 25.52 3.89
CA HIS A 128 9.23 25.93 5.29
C HIS A 128 10.46 26.77 5.62
N LEU A 129 11.63 26.51 5.01
CA LEU A 129 12.82 27.34 5.19
C LEU A 129 12.72 28.73 4.52
N LEU A 130 11.84 28.89 3.54
CA LEU A 130 11.69 30.13 2.76
C LEU A 130 10.60 31.06 3.33
N VAL A 131 9.77 30.57 4.24
CA VAL A 131 8.68 31.31 4.92
C VAL A 131 9.12 31.68 6.32
#